data_AF-X8DEQ1-F1
#
_entry.id   AF-X8DEQ1-F1
#
_cell.length_a   1.000
_cell.length_b   1.000
_cell.length_c   1.000
_cell.angle_alpha   90.00
_cell.angle_beta   90.00
_cell.angle_gamma   90.00
#
_symmetry.space_group_name_H-M   'P 1'
#
loop_
_entity.id
_entity.type
_entity.pdbx_description
1 polymer ?
#
loop_
_entity_poly.entity_id
_entity_poly.type
_entity_poly.pdbx_seq_one_letter_code
_entity_poly.pdbx_strand_id
1 'polypeptide(L)'
;MHAGLRFDRPACSWEDLHAFTVASPPGTAIHYELAEGWPLDSHLLAGILERLNDWLWLHTKDAQRKPPRNRPKQIPRPGVRERANALTAALGGRTQQVVPMAAFTSMWREARARWKRQKGVSDEQ
;
A
#
# COMPACT_ATOMS: atom_id res chain seq x y z
N MET A 1 14.85 -0.30 -28.21
CA MET A 1 14.77 -1.73 -27.85
C MET A 1 15.49 -1.91 -26.53
N HIS A 2 14.76 -1.99 -25.41
CA HIS A 2 15.36 -2.21 -24.09
C HIS A 2 15.58 -3.71 -23.90
N ALA A 3 16.83 -4.12 -23.95
CA ALA A 3 17.25 -5.49 -23.70
C ALA A 3 16.87 -5.88 -22.27
N GLY A 4 16.15 -7.00 -22.13
CA GLY A 4 15.75 -7.54 -20.84
C GLY A 4 16.95 -7.77 -19.93
N LEU A 5 16.82 -7.33 -18.68
CA LEU A 5 17.74 -7.62 -17.60
C LEU A 5 17.95 -9.14 -17.49
N ARG A 6 19.10 -9.62 -17.96
CA ARG A 6 19.59 -10.97 -17.66
C ARG A 6 20.28 -10.89 -16.31
N PHE A 7 19.70 -11.54 -15.31
CA PHE A 7 20.21 -11.61 -13.93
C PHE A 7 21.45 -12.53 -13.79
N ASP A 8 22.05 -12.96 -14.89
CA ASP A 8 22.99 -14.08 -14.94
C ASP A 8 24.47 -13.62 -14.94
N ARG A 9 24.75 -12.32 -14.81
CA ARG A 9 26.13 -11.83 -14.72
C ARG A 9 26.67 -11.98 -13.29
N PRO A 10 27.88 -12.53 -13.09
CA PRO A 10 28.45 -12.79 -11.77
C PRO A 10 28.87 -11.55 -10.97
N ALA A 11 28.68 -10.35 -11.51
CA ALA A 11 28.94 -9.09 -10.83
C ALA A 11 27.75 -8.15 -11.01
N CYS A 12 27.10 -7.80 -9.89
CA CYS A 12 26.14 -6.71 -9.84
C CYS A 12 26.87 -5.42 -10.26
N SER A 13 26.53 -4.87 -11.41
CA SER A 13 27.09 -3.58 -11.81
C SER A 13 26.47 -2.48 -10.94
N TRP A 14 27.15 -1.32 -10.84
CA TRP A 14 26.59 -0.17 -10.13
C TRP A 14 25.21 0.25 -10.68
N GLU A 15 25.02 0.11 -12.00
CA GLU A 15 23.77 0.41 -12.68
C GLU A 15 22.64 -0.54 -12.25
N ASP A 16 22.95 -1.84 -12.10
CA ASP A 16 21.98 -2.84 -11.63
C ASP A 16 21.59 -2.60 -10.16
N LEU A 17 22.55 -2.24 -9.31
CA LEU A 17 22.29 -1.89 -7.90
C LEU A 17 21.41 -0.64 -7.78
N HIS A 18 21.71 0.39 -8.58
CA HIS A 18 20.92 1.61 -8.62
C HIS A 18 19.49 1.33 -9.12
N ALA A 19 19.34 0.54 -10.19
CA ALA A 19 18.04 0.13 -10.71
C ALA A 19 17.22 -0.63 -9.67
N PHE A 20 17.83 -1.57 -8.94
CA PHE A 20 17.19 -2.31 -7.85
C PHE A 20 16.72 -1.37 -6.72
N THR A 21 17.55 -0.41 -6.34
CA THR A 21 17.27 0.53 -5.25
C THR A 21 16.09 1.45 -5.60
N VAL A 22 16.09 2.02 -6.80
CA VAL A 22 15.02 2.93 -7.25
C VAL A 22 13.71 2.18 -7.56
N ALA A 23 13.80 0.96 -8.09
CA ALA A 23 12.64 0.11 -8.38
C ALA A 23 12.14 -0.70 -7.16
N SER A 24 12.70 -0.47 -5.98
CA SER A 24 12.36 -1.22 -4.78
C SER A 24 10.86 -1.10 -4.45
N PRO A 25 10.15 -2.22 -4.30
CA PRO A 25 8.70 -2.21 -4.14
C PRO A 25 8.29 -1.57 -2.80
N PRO A 26 7.06 -1.02 -2.72
CA PRO A 26 6.50 -0.54 -1.46
C PRO A 26 6.56 -1.60 -0.36
N GLY A 27 6.86 -1.19 0.87
CA GLY A 27 6.98 -2.10 2.00
C GLY A 27 8.38 -2.66 2.26
N THR A 28 9.36 -2.38 1.40
CA THR A 28 10.77 -2.72 1.63
C THR A 28 11.49 -1.64 2.43
N ALA A 29 12.57 -1.99 3.12
CA ALA A 29 13.39 -1.04 3.88
C ALA A 29 13.92 0.11 3.01
N ILE A 30 14.36 -0.21 1.79
CA ILE A 30 14.86 0.76 0.81
C ILE A 30 13.76 1.75 0.42
N HIS A 31 12.54 1.26 0.19
CA HIS A 31 11.41 2.12 -0.15
C HIS A 31 11.08 3.11 0.97
N TYR A 32 11.03 2.63 2.22
CA TYR A 32 10.74 3.49 3.36
C TYR A 32 11.78 4.58 3.56
N GLU A 33 13.06 4.21 3.44
CA GLU A 33 14.18 5.16 3.55
C GLU A 33 14.11 6.27 2.50
N LEU A 34 13.86 5.90 1.24
CA LEU A 34 13.93 6.84 0.12
C LEU A 34 12.65 7.64 -0.11
N ALA A 35 11.47 7.05 0.15
CA ALA A 35 10.19 7.62 -0.25
C ALA A 35 9.39 8.24 0.90
N GLU A 36 9.55 7.72 2.12
CA GLU A 36 8.65 8.07 3.24
C GLU A 36 9.36 8.89 4.33
N GLY A 37 10.69 9.01 4.27
CA GLY A 37 11.48 9.76 5.26
C GLY A 37 11.32 9.23 6.68
N TRP A 38 10.72 8.04 6.83
CA TRP A 38 10.58 7.34 8.08
C TRP A 38 11.05 5.89 7.90
N PRO A 39 12.18 5.49 8.51
CA PRO A 39 12.79 4.20 8.24
C PRO A 39 11.95 3.02 8.76
N LEU A 40 12.20 1.85 8.19
CA LEU A 40 11.45 0.62 8.49
C LEU A 40 11.48 0.27 9.98
N ASP A 41 12.62 0.42 10.63
CA ASP A 41 12.78 0.16 12.06
C ASP A 41 11.81 1.01 12.90
N SER A 42 11.64 2.29 12.55
CA SER A 42 10.74 3.19 13.21
C SER A 42 9.27 2.86 12.93
N HIS A 43 8.96 2.40 11.71
CA HIS A 43 7.64 1.85 11.39
C HIS A 43 7.30 0.62 12.24
N LEU A 44 8.27 -0.29 12.41
CA LEU A 44 8.11 -1.50 13.21
C LEU A 44 7.95 -1.17 14.69
N LEU A 45 8.81 -0.30 15.23
CA LEU A 45 8.75 0.15 16.62
C LEU A 45 7.44 0.88 16.92
N ALA A 46 7.01 1.78 16.03
CA ALA A 46 5.73 2.45 16.17
C ALA A 46 4.57 1.44 16.16
N GLY A 47 4.60 0.46 15.26
CA GLY A 47 3.61 -0.61 15.21
C GLY A 47 3.56 -1.43 16.50
N ILE A 48 4.72 -1.81 17.07
CA ILE A 48 4.79 -2.55 18.34
C ILE A 48 4.19 -1.72 19.47
N LEU A 49 4.62 -0.45 19.61
CA LEU A 49 4.12 0.45 20.65
C LEU A 49 2.61 0.70 20.52
N GLU A 50 2.08 0.87 19.31
CA GLU A 50 0.64 1.00 19.05
C GLU A 50 -0.12 -0.23 19.53
N ARG A 51 0.37 -1.45 19.25
CA ARG A 51 -0.27 -2.69 19.70
C ARG A 51 -0.19 -2.88 21.20
N LEU A 52 0.91 -2.52 21.83
CA LEU A 52 1.05 -2.55 23.30
C LEU A 52 0.12 -1.55 23.98
N ASN A 53 0.02 -0.33 23.44
CA ASN A 53 -0.90 0.69 23.95
C ASN A 53 -2.37 0.27 23.80
N ASP A 54 -2.74 -0.27 22.64
CA ASP A 54 -4.08 -0.85 22.43
C ASP A 54 -4.36 -1.99 23.41
N TRP A 55 -3.39 -2.89 23.60
CA TRP A 55 -3.53 -4.01 24.54
C TRP A 55 -3.73 -3.52 25.98
N LEU A 56 -2.91 -2.57 26.44
CA LEU A 56 -3.07 -1.98 27.76
C LEU A 56 -4.43 -1.30 27.92
N TRP A 57 -4.86 -0.56 26.89
CA TRP A 57 -6.15 0.11 26.89
C TRP A 57 -7.33 -0.87 26.98
N LEU A 58 -7.28 -2.02 26.31
CA LEU A 58 -8.33 -3.06 26.36
C LEU A 58 -8.63 -3.56 27.78
N HIS A 59 -7.63 -3.51 28.68
CA HIS A 59 -7.77 -3.89 30.09
C HIS A 59 -8.29 -2.76 30.99
N THR A 60 -8.54 -1.57 30.44
CA THR A 60 -9.09 -0.44 31.19
C THR A 60 -10.63 -0.44 31.21
N LYS A 61 -11.22 0.23 32.21
CA LYS A 61 -12.67 0.46 32.26
C LYS A 61 -13.18 1.23 31.04
N ASP A 62 -12.35 2.08 30.44
CA ASP A 62 -12.73 2.89 29.28
C ASP A 62 -12.92 2.07 28.01
N ALA A 63 -12.20 0.95 27.86
CA ALA A 63 -12.42 0.00 26.78
C ALA A 63 -13.72 -0.81 26.96
N GLN A 64 -14.09 -1.12 28.20
CA GLN A 64 -15.28 -1.92 28.52
C GLN A 64 -16.60 -1.11 28.50
N ARG A 65 -16.51 0.22 28.38
CA ARG A 65 -17.69 1.10 28.25
C ARG A 65 -18.38 0.89 26.89
N LYS A 66 -19.69 1.16 26.85
CA LYS A 66 -20.49 1.20 25.61
C LYS A 66 -21.05 2.62 25.42
N PRO A 67 -20.54 3.42 24.47
CA PRO A 67 -19.43 3.14 23.54
C PRO A 67 -18.04 3.20 24.23
N PRO A 68 -17.02 2.53 23.65
CA PRO A 68 -15.64 2.61 24.15
C PRO A 68 -15.11 4.04 24.10
N ARG A 69 -14.25 4.42 25.05
CA ARG A 69 -13.71 5.79 25.15
C ARG A 69 -12.19 5.80 25.22
N ASN A 70 -11.59 6.93 24.88
CA ASN A 70 -10.17 7.23 25.10
C ASN A 70 -9.19 6.19 24.53
N ARG A 71 -9.52 5.58 23.38
CA ARG A 71 -8.56 4.69 22.70
C ARG A 71 -7.29 5.48 22.34
N PRO A 72 -6.09 4.92 22.57
CA PRO A 72 -4.84 5.54 22.17
C PRO A 72 -4.85 5.93 20.69
N LYS A 73 -4.33 7.12 20.39
CA LYS A 73 -4.15 7.57 19.01
C LYS A 73 -2.92 6.86 18.42
N GLN A 74 -2.99 6.55 17.12
CA GLN A 74 -1.83 6.05 16.38
C GLN A 74 -0.69 7.06 16.43
N ILE A 75 0.53 6.55 16.47
CA ILE A 75 1.74 7.36 16.43
C ILE A 75 1.79 8.00 15.05
N PRO A 76 1.99 9.33 14.96
CA PRO A 76 2.04 10.00 13.67
C PRO A 76 3.17 9.41 12.83
N ARG A 77 2.85 9.10 11.56
CA ARG A 77 3.77 8.62 10.52
C ARG A 77 4.14 9.76 9.57
N PRO A 78 5.26 10.50 9.81
CA PRO A 78 5.74 11.53 8.89
C PRO A 78 5.94 10.93 7.48
N GLY A 79 5.63 11.67 6.43
CA GLY A 79 5.72 11.20 5.02
C GLY A 79 4.65 10.19 4.58
N VAL A 80 4.14 9.33 5.48
CA VAL A 80 3.10 8.33 5.16
C VAL A 80 1.70 8.94 5.15
N ARG A 81 1.36 9.73 6.18
CA ARG A 81 0.01 10.33 6.30
C ARG A 81 -0.23 11.43 5.26
N GLU A 82 0.81 12.17 4.88
CA GLU A 82 0.74 13.17 3.81
C GLU A 82 0.39 12.54 2.47
N ARG A 83 0.96 11.36 2.17
CA ARG A 83 0.65 10.62 0.93
C ARG A 83 -0.77 10.05 0.93
N ALA A 84 -1.24 9.50 2.06
CA ALA A 84 -2.61 9.03 2.19
C ALA A 84 -3.63 10.18 2.05
N ASN A 85 -3.34 11.34 2.64
CA ASN A 85 -4.15 12.54 2.50
C ASN A 85 -4.12 13.11 1.08
N ALA A 86 -2.95 13.13 0.43
CA ALA A 86 -2.80 13.54 -0.96
C ALA A 86 -3.54 12.60 -1.93
N LEU A 87 -3.49 11.28 -1.70
CA LEU A 87 -4.27 10.30 -2.45
C LEU A 87 -5.77 10.50 -2.24
N THR A 88 -6.19 10.76 -1.00
CA THR A 88 -7.60 11.03 -0.66
C THR A 88 -8.08 12.35 -1.30
N ALA A 89 -7.24 13.38 -1.32
CA ALA A 89 -7.50 14.65 -1.99
C ALA A 89 -7.55 14.48 -3.52
N ALA A 90 -6.64 13.70 -4.11
CA ALA A 90 -6.61 13.37 -5.53
C ALA A 90 -7.82 12.53 -5.97
N LEU A 91 -8.34 11.69 -5.07
CA LEU A 91 -9.58 10.93 -5.26
C LEU A 91 -10.85 11.77 -4.98
N GLY A 92 -10.70 13.08 -4.74
CA GLY A 92 -11.81 14.01 -4.51
C GLY A 92 -12.60 13.73 -3.23
N GLY A 93 -11.95 13.23 -2.19
CA GLY A 93 -12.60 12.88 -0.92
C GLY A 93 -13.42 11.58 -0.97
N ARG A 94 -13.32 10.80 -2.05
CA ARG A 94 -13.95 9.48 -2.12
C ARG A 94 -13.14 8.47 -1.30
N THR A 95 -13.73 7.98 -0.23
CA THR A 95 -13.23 6.83 0.53
C THR A 95 -13.14 5.61 -0.38
N GLN A 96 -12.03 4.87 -0.30
CA GLN A 96 -11.88 3.59 -0.99
C GLN A 96 -13.04 2.67 -0.62
N GLN A 97 -13.91 2.36 -1.57
CA GLN A 97 -14.94 1.35 -1.38
C GLN A 97 -14.28 -0.02 -1.48
N VAL A 98 -14.32 -0.79 -0.40
CA VAL A 98 -13.87 -2.19 -0.39
C VAL A 98 -14.92 -3.00 -1.16
N VAL A 99 -14.61 -3.36 -2.41
CA VAL A 99 -15.48 -4.19 -3.25
C VAL A 99 -15.15 -5.67 -2.99
N PRO A 100 -16.13 -6.52 -2.64
CA PRO A 100 -15.91 -7.96 -2.54
C PRO A 100 -15.36 -8.54 -3.85
N MET A 101 -14.45 -9.51 -3.77
CA MET A 101 -13.76 -10.07 -4.94
C MET A 101 -14.72 -10.55 -6.04
N ALA A 102 -15.87 -11.13 -5.66
CA ALA A 102 -16.89 -11.55 -6.61
C ALA A 102 -17.42 -10.38 -7.47
N ALA A 103 -17.74 -9.25 -6.82
CA ALA A 103 -18.19 -8.03 -7.51
C ALA A 103 -17.08 -7.39 -8.34
N PHE A 104 -15.81 -7.52 -7.93
CA PHE A 104 -14.69 -7.09 -8.76
C PHE A 104 -14.58 -7.90 -10.06
N THR A 105 -14.74 -9.22 -10.00
CA THR A 105 -14.64 -10.08 -11.19
C THR A 105 -15.76 -9.86 -12.21
N SER A 106 -16.98 -9.53 -11.77
CA SER A 106 -18.08 -9.17 -12.67
C SER A 106 -17.82 -7.83 -13.34
N MET A 107 -17.37 -6.84 -12.57
CA MET A 107 -17.02 -5.51 -13.08
C MET A 107 -15.90 -5.56 -14.11
N TRP A 108 -14.89 -6.43 -13.90
CA TRP A 108 -13.82 -6.66 -14.87
C TRP A 108 -14.30 -7.35 -16.15
N ARG A 109 -15.17 -8.37 -16.06
CA ARG A 109 -15.76 -9.02 -17.23
C ARG A 109 -16.55 -8.03 -18.08
N GLU A 110 -17.35 -7.19 -17.44
CA GLU A 110 -18.15 -6.16 -18.12
C GLU A 110 -17.26 -5.08 -18.75
N ALA A 111 -16.23 -4.61 -18.04
CA ALA A 111 -15.26 -3.66 -18.58
C ALA A 111 -14.54 -4.24 -19.81
N ARG A 112 -14.13 -5.51 -19.75
CA ARG A 112 -13.45 -6.19 -20.86
C ARG A 112 -14.38 -6.41 -22.05
N ALA A 113 -15.65 -6.75 -21.82
CA ALA A 113 -16.66 -6.86 -22.87
C ALA A 113 -16.92 -5.50 -23.55
N ARG A 114 -17.03 -4.41 -22.77
CA ARG A 114 -17.15 -3.05 -23.31
C ARG A 114 -15.94 -2.65 -24.14
N TRP A 115 -14.74 -2.97 -23.68
CA TRP A 115 -13.50 -2.72 -24.41
C TRP A 115 -13.44 -3.51 -25.73
N LYS A 116 -13.80 -4.80 -25.70
CA LYS A 116 -13.89 -5.63 -26.92
C LYS A 116 -14.89 -5.05 -27.93
N ARG A 117 -16.06 -4.60 -27.47
CA ARG A 117 -17.06 -3.90 -28.31
C ARG A 117 -16.52 -2.60 -28.91
N GLN A 118 -15.77 -1.81 -28.14
CA GLN A 118 -15.13 -0.59 -28.65
C GLN A 118 -13.99 -0.86 -29.63
N LYS A 119 -13.29 -1.99 -29.50
CA LYS A 119 -12.14 -2.35 -30.33
C LYS A 119 -12.48 -3.30 -31.49
N GLY A 120 -13.73 -3.72 -31.62
CA GLY A 120 -14.19 -4.59 -32.72
C GLY A 120 -13.50 -5.97 -32.76
N VAL A 121 -12.95 -6.44 -31.64
CA VAL A 121 -12.25 -7.73 -31.58
C VAL A 121 -13.28 -8.84 -31.40
N SER A 122 -13.54 -9.59 -32.48
CA SER A 122 -14.33 -10.83 -32.45
C SER A 122 -13.45 -11.99 -31.99
N ASP A 123 -13.95 -12.79 -31.06
CA ASP A 123 -13.31 -14.05 -30.66
C ASP A 123 -13.59 -15.08 -31.78
N GLU A 124 -12.62 -15.31 -32.67
CA GLU A 124 -12.60 -16.55 -33.44
C GLU A 124 -12.21 -17.71 -32.50
N GLN A 125 -12.90 -18.83 -32.73
CA GLN A 125 -13.00 -20.02 -31.87
C GLN A 125 -11.67 -20.74 -31.65
#